data_AF-A0A497JWR2-F1
#
_entry.id   AF-A0A497JWR2-F1
#
_cell.length_a   1.000
_cell.length_b   1.000
_cell.length_c   1.000
_cell.angle_alpha   90.00
_cell.angle_beta   90.00
_cell.angle_gamma   90.00
#
_symmetry.space_group_name_H-M   'P 1'
#
loop_
_entity.id
_entity.type
_entity.pdbx_description
1 polymer ?
#
loop_
_entity_poly.entity_id
_entity_poly.type
_entity_poly.pdbx_seq_one_letter_code
_entity_poly.pdbx_strand_id
1 'polypeptide(L)'
;MEQSSQLESFGRALVDLGREREDIVVLDPDVASSTKTTYFAESFPSRFIQVGISEQDMLGIASGLAAAGKTPIAVGFAMFI
;
A
#
# COMPACT_ATOMS: atom_id res chain seq x y z
N MET A 1 -24.60 11.39 -7.75
CA MET A 1 -23.21 10.90 -7.79
C MET A 1 -22.95 10.27 -6.44
N GLU A 2 -22.64 8.99 -6.41
CA GLU A 2 -22.36 8.26 -5.18
C GLU A 2 -21.06 8.79 -4.58
N GLN A 3 -21.12 9.39 -3.39
CA GLN A 3 -19.96 10.00 -2.75
C GLN A 3 -19.18 8.92 -1.99
N SER A 4 -18.14 8.38 -2.62
CA SER A 4 -17.21 7.43 -1.99
C SER A 4 -16.20 8.18 -1.13
N SER A 5 -15.69 7.53 -0.08
CA SER A 5 -14.65 8.12 0.76
C SER A 5 -13.33 8.29 -0.01
N GLN A 6 -12.46 9.19 0.46
CA GLN A 6 -11.13 9.36 -0.13
C GLN A 6 -10.32 8.06 -0.07
N LEU A 7 -10.44 7.30 1.02
CA LEU A 7 -9.76 6.02 1.19
C LEU A 7 -10.30 4.95 0.23
N GLU A 8 -11.61 4.89 0.02
CA GLU A 8 -12.23 4.01 -0.97
C GLU A 8 -11.71 4.32 -2.39
N SER A 9 -11.64 5.60 -2.73
CA SER A 9 -11.09 6.06 -4.01
C SER A 9 -9.59 5.73 -4.14
N PHE A 10 -8.82 5.92 -3.07
CA PHE A 10 -7.39 5.61 -3.01
C PHE A 10 -7.11 4.11 -3.24
N GLY A 11 -7.80 3.23 -2.51
CA GLY A 11 -7.61 1.78 -2.65
C GLY A 11 -7.91 1.27 -4.06
N ARG A 12 -8.96 1.80 -4.71
CA ARG A 12 -9.29 1.47 -6.11
C ARG A 12 -8.25 2.01 -7.08
N ALA A 13 -7.80 3.25 -6.90
CA ALA A 13 -6.75 3.84 -7.71
C ALA A 13 -5.43 3.07 -7.60
N LEU A 14 -5.09 2.52 -6.43
CA LEU A 14 -3.93 1.63 -6.27
C LEU A 14 -4.06 0.37 -7.13
N VAL A 15 -5.23 -0.24 -7.21
CA VAL A 15 -5.45 -1.41 -8.07
C VAL A 15 -5.27 -1.04 -9.54
N ASP A 16 -5.86 0.06 -9.98
CA ASP A 16 -5.72 0.52 -11.37
C ASP A 16 -4.26 0.81 -11.71
N LEU A 17 -3.55 1.53 -10.83
CA LEU A 17 -2.13 1.79 -10.99
C LEU A 17 -1.29 0.50 -10.97
N GLY A 18 -1.67 -0.49 -10.15
CA GLY A 18 -1.04 -1.79 -10.11
C GLY A 18 -1.22 -2.60 -11.40
N ARG A 19 -2.29 -2.39 -12.16
CA ARG A 19 -2.48 -3.04 -13.47
C ARG A 19 -1.55 -2.46 -14.54
N GLU A 20 -1.23 -1.19 -14.45
CA GLU A 20 -0.37 -0.48 -15.40
C GLU A 20 1.12 -0.61 -15.05
N ARG A 21 1.43 -0.81 -13.76
CA ARG A 21 2.80 -0.80 -13.25
C ARG A 21 3.10 -2.02 -12.38
N GLU A 22 3.98 -2.89 -12.89
CA GLU A 22 4.45 -4.08 -12.18
C GLU A 22 5.49 -3.77 -11.09
N ASP A 23 6.12 -2.59 -11.14
CA ASP A 23 7.17 -2.18 -10.20
C ASP A 23 6.61 -1.67 -8.86
N ILE A 24 5.29 -1.48 -8.76
CA ILE A 24 4.62 -1.03 -7.53
C ILE A 24 4.52 -2.17 -6.52
N VAL A 25 4.88 -1.85 -5.28
CA VAL A 25 4.73 -2.72 -4.10
C VAL A 25 4.05 -1.91 -3.00
N VAL A 26 2.98 -2.43 -2.40
CA VAL A 26 2.28 -1.78 -1.29
C VAL A 26 2.78 -2.39 0.02
N LEU A 27 3.12 -1.54 1.00
CA LEU A 27 3.48 -1.96 2.35
C LEU A 27 2.42 -1.47 3.34
N ASP A 28 2.03 -2.34 4.27
CA ASP A 28 0.94 -2.08 5.20
C ASP A 28 1.27 -2.59 6.62
N PRO A 29 1.06 -1.78 7.68
CA PRO A 29 1.32 -2.15 9.06
C PRO A 29 0.08 -2.71 9.78
N ASP A 30 -0.61 -3.67 9.15
CA ASP A 30 -1.83 -4.33 9.68
C ASP A 30 -3.05 -3.41 9.86
N VAL A 31 -3.21 -2.44 8.95
CA VAL A 31 -4.34 -1.51 8.93
C VAL A 31 -5.08 -1.47 7.58
N ALA A 32 -4.82 -2.46 6.72
CA ALA A 32 -5.30 -2.52 5.34
C ALA A 32 -6.81 -2.33 5.18
N SER A 33 -7.60 -2.89 6.09
CA SER A 33 -9.07 -2.77 6.06
C SER A 33 -9.55 -1.34 6.27
N SER A 34 -8.79 -0.55 7.03
CA SER A 34 -9.07 0.85 7.32
C SER A 34 -8.56 1.76 6.21
N THR A 35 -7.34 1.51 5.72
CA THR A 35 -6.70 2.30 4.65
C THR A 35 -7.20 1.93 3.25
N LYS A 36 -7.99 0.86 3.12
CA LYS A 36 -8.54 0.30 1.88
C LYS A 36 -7.48 -0.28 0.93
N THR A 37 -6.28 -0.55 1.42
CA THR A 37 -5.24 -1.26 0.67
C THR A 37 -5.55 -2.76 0.52
N THR A 38 -6.57 -3.29 1.20
CA THR A 38 -7.10 -4.66 0.98
C THR A 38 -7.43 -4.93 -0.48
N TYR A 39 -7.92 -3.94 -1.22
CA TYR A 39 -8.20 -4.09 -2.66
C TYR A 39 -6.93 -4.44 -3.46
N PHE A 40 -5.79 -3.83 -3.10
CA PHE A 40 -4.52 -4.13 -3.72
C PHE A 40 -3.99 -5.50 -3.27
N ALA A 41 -4.11 -5.82 -1.98
CA ALA A 41 -3.70 -7.12 -1.42
C ALA A 41 -4.41 -8.30 -2.11
N GLU A 42 -5.72 -8.18 -2.35
CA GLU A 42 -6.53 -9.19 -3.03
C GLU A 42 -6.17 -9.31 -4.52
N SER A 43 -5.91 -8.18 -5.18
CA SER A 43 -5.60 -8.15 -6.62
C SER A 43 -4.17 -8.58 -6.94
N PHE A 44 -3.21 -8.25 -6.08
CA PHE A 44 -1.78 -8.43 -6.30
C PHE A 44 -1.07 -8.93 -5.03
N PRO A 45 -1.40 -10.13 -4.53
CA PRO A 45 -0.89 -10.62 -3.25
C PRO A 45 0.64 -10.75 -3.20
N SER A 46 1.30 -11.01 -4.34
CA SER A 46 2.76 -11.08 -4.43
C SER A 46 3.45 -9.71 -4.36
N ARG A 47 2.71 -8.61 -4.42
CA ARG A 47 3.19 -7.22 -4.37
C ARG A 47 2.63 -6.43 -3.20
N PHE A 48 2.01 -7.13 -2.24
CA PHE A 48 1.53 -6.56 -0.99
C PHE A 48 2.32 -7.15 0.17
N ILE A 49 2.96 -6.30 0.96
CA ILE A 49 3.81 -6.69 2.07
C ILE A 49 3.18 -6.19 3.36
N GLN A 50 2.63 -7.11 4.15
CA GLN A 50 2.16 -6.81 5.49
C GLN A 50 3.33 -6.95 6.48
N VAL A 51 3.66 -5.87 7.18
CA VAL A 51 4.82 -5.82 8.09
C VAL A 51 4.45 -5.95 9.57
N GLY A 52 3.15 -6.08 9.88
CA GLY A 52 2.64 -6.01 11.25
C GLY A 52 2.71 -4.59 11.83
N ILE A 53 2.63 -4.43 13.15
CA ILE A 53 2.69 -3.12 13.83
C ILE A 53 4.15 -2.65 13.94
N SER A 54 4.86 -2.59 12.81
CA SER A 54 6.25 -2.17 12.70
C SER A 54 6.43 -1.14 11.58
N GLU A 55 5.89 0.05 11.78
CA GLU A 55 5.90 1.14 10.81
C GLU A 55 7.32 1.64 10.50
N GLN A 56 8.20 1.65 11.49
CA GLN A 56 9.59 2.08 11.31
C GLN A 56 10.35 1.10 10.41
N ASP A 57 10.19 -0.21 10.63
CA ASP A 57 10.74 -1.23 9.75
C ASP A 57 10.09 -1.16 8.36
N MET A 58 8.78 -0.84 8.28
CA MET A 58 8.09 -0.61 7.01
C MET A 58 8.80 0.42 6.15
N LEU A 59 9.15 1.57 6.73
CA LEU A 59 9.84 2.65 6.03
C LEU A 59 11.26 2.23 5.64
N GLY A 60 11.94 1.44 6.48
CA GLY A 60 13.23 0.82 6.15
C GLY A 60 13.13 -0.12 4.95
N ILE A 61 12.15 -1.04 4.93
CA ILE A 61 11.89 -1.95 3.82
C ILE A 61 11.55 -1.16 2.55
N ALA A 62 10.69 -0.14 2.66
CA ALA A 62 10.35 0.73 1.55
C ALA A 62 11.61 1.39 0.97
N SER A 63 12.51 1.92 1.80
CA SER A 63 13.76 2.53 1.32
C SER A 63 14.63 1.53 0.53
N GLY A 64 14.73 0.28 0.99
CA GLY A 64 15.46 -0.77 0.28
C GLY A 64 14.80 -1.16 -1.04
N LEU A 65 13.47 -1.27 -1.07
CA LEU A 65 12.71 -1.54 -2.30
C LEU A 65 12.89 -0.43 -3.34
N ALA A 66 12.85 0.84 -2.90
CA ALA A 66 13.11 1.98 -3.77
C ALA A 66 14.53 1.94 -4.35
N ALA A 67 15.54 1.65 -3.52
CA ALA A 67 16.92 1.49 -3.96
C ALA A 67 17.10 0.32 -4.95
N ALA A 68 16.26 -0.71 -4.85
CA ALA A 68 16.23 -1.85 -5.77
C ALA A 68 15.38 -1.62 -7.04
N GLY A 69 14.93 -0.39 -7.30
CA GLY A 69 14.19 -0.03 -8.51
C GLY A 69 12.69 -0.37 -8.48
N LYS A 70 12.12 -0.61 -7.30
CA LYS A 70 10.67 -0.71 -7.11
C LYS A 70 10.09 0.65 -6.75
N THR A 71 8.78 0.80 -6.89
CA THR A 71 8.02 1.94 -6.38
C THR A 71 7.22 1.50 -5.16
N PRO A 72 7.78 1.61 -3.95
CA PRO A 72 7.08 1.25 -2.72
C PRO A 72 6.05 2.32 -2.36
N ILE A 73 4.84 1.87 -2.01
CA ILE A 73 3.77 2.70 -1.44
C ILE A 73 3.55 2.22 -0.01
N ALA A 74 4.18 2.90 0.95
CA ALA A 74 3.99 2.63 2.37
C ALA A 74 2.73 3.36 2.85
N VAL A 75 1.74 2.61 3.37
CA VAL A 75 0.44 3.16 3.76
C VAL A 75 0.19 2.87 5.23
N GLY A 76 -0.03 3.92 6.03
CA GLY A 76 -0.37 3.81 7.45
C GLY A 76 -1.16 5.03 7.91
N PHE A 77 -1.55 5.06 9.19
CA PHE A 77 -2.13 6.26 9.77
C PHE A 77 -1.06 7.32 10.03
N ALA A 78 -1.41 8.58 9.81
CA ALA A 78 -0.47 9.70 9.86
C ALA A 78 0.26 9.86 11.21
N MET A 79 -0.29 9.36 12.32
CA MET A 79 0.36 9.41 13.63
C MET A 79 1.57 8.45 13.75
N PHE A 80 1.62 7.41 12.91
CA PHE A 80 2.60 6.33 12.99
C PHE A 80 3.70 6.39 11.91
N ILE A 81 3.65 7.40 11.04
CA ILE A 81 4.57 7.60 9.90
C ILE A 81 5.42 8.85 10.12
#